data_AF-A0A6P1HMD7-F1
#
_entry.id   AF-A0A6P1HMD7-F1
#
_cell.length_a   1.000
_cell.length_b   1.000
_cell.length_c   1.000
_cell.angle_alpha   90.00
_cell.angle_beta   90.00
_cell.angle_gamma   90.00
#
_symmetry.space_group_name_H-M   'P 1'
#
loop_
_entity.id
_entity.type
_entity.pdbx_description
1 polymer ?
#
loop_
_entity_poly.entity_id
_entity_poly.type
_entity_poly.pdbx_seq_one_letter_code
_entity_poly.pdbx_strand_id
1 'polypeptide(L)'
;MVNKLRKIFKNEKGFTLVELLAVIVILGIIAAIAVPSIAGIIDNTKQDAHEANGIAMIEASRLALASGYEGATADEYTLGELVNNGFLESVPSHPDGGSYSESNSKVEITVQASGPDSFEVTLNDGSDIFTDKTVNDLQQ
;
A
#
# COMPACT_ATOMS: atom_id res chain seq x y z
N MET A 1 20.78 49.47 36.98
CA MET A 1 20.30 49.42 35.58
C MET A 1 19.19 48.37 35.33
N VAL A 2 18.51 47.85 36.38
CA VAL A 2 17.58 46.70 36.28
C VAL A 2 16.12 47.10 35.95
N ASN A 3 15.76 48.38 36.15
CA ASN A 3 14.38 48.87 35.97
C ASN A 3 13.89 48.90 34.51
N LYS A 4 14.77 48.73 33.51
CA LYS A 4 14.38 48.73 32.09
C LYS A 4 13.85 47.37 31.61
N LEU A 5 14.37 46.26 32.16
CA LEU A 5 13.90 44.90 31.83
C LEU A 5 12.46 44.65 32.31
N ARG A 6 12.08 45.22 33.46
CA ARG A 6 10.75 45.03 34.07
C ARG A 6 9.59 45.66 33.29
N LYS A 7 9.89 46.54 32.31
CA LYS A 7 8.90 47.22 31.48
C LYS A 7 8.53 46.41 30.23
N ILE A 8 9.38 45.47 29.82
CA ILE A 8 9.17 44.61 28.64
C ILE A 8 8.12 43.53 28.97
N PHE A 9 8.18 42.92 30.15
CA PHE A 9 7.23 41.91 30.63
C PHE A 9 5.85 42.47 31.08
N LYS A 10 5.62 43.78 30.99
CA LYS A 10 4.36 44.41 31.39
C LYS A 10 3.44 44.77 30.21
N ASN A 11 3.83 44.41 28.99
CA ASN A 11 3.06 44.63 27.76
C ASN A 11 2.38 43.33 27.25
N GLU A 12 1.94 42.47 28.17
CA GLU A 12 1.12 41.30 27.86
C GLU A 12 -0.29 41.76 27.45
N LYS A 13 -0.45 42.22 26.20
CA LYS A 13 -1.78 42.33 25.58
C LYS A 13 -2.27 40.89 25.37
N GLY A 14 -3.03 40.38 26.34
CA GLY A 14 -3.62 39.05 26.27
C GLY A 14 -4.54 38.92 25.06
N PHE A 15 -4.44 37.78 24.36
CA PHE A 15 -5.34 37.39 23.29
C PHE A 15 -6.78 37.35 23.81
N THR A 16 -7.74 37.81 23.03
CA THR A 16 -9.16 37.76 23.43
C THR A 16 -9.73 36.37 23.19
N LEU A 17 -10.70 35.95 24.00
CA LEU A 17 -11.40 34.67 23.78
C LEU A 17 -12.10 34.62 22.42
N VAL A 18 -12.53 35.78 21.89
CA VAL A 18 -13.20 35.89 20.59
C VAL A 18 -12.23 35.58 19.44
N GLU A 19 -10.97 36.02 19.53
CA GLU A 19 -9.96 35.68 18.53
C GLU A 19 -9.64 34.18 18.53
N LEU A 20 -9.52 33.57 19.72
CA LEU A 20 -9.33 32.12 19.82
C LEU A 20 -10.55 31.35 19.28
N LEU A 21 -11.76 31.83 19.55
CA LEU A 21 -13.01 31.24 19.08
C LEU A 21 -13.10 31.26 17.54
N ALA A 22 -12.78 32.39 16.91
CA ALA A 22 -12.80 32.50 15.45
C ALA A 22 -11.83 31.51 14.78
N VAL A 23 -10.64 31.30 15.36
CA VAL A 23 -9.64 30.36 14.83
C VAL A 23 -10.13 28.92 14.90
N ILE A 24 -10.68 28.47 16.04
CA ILE A 24 -11.15 27.08 16.17
C ILE A 24 -12.35 26.79 15.26
N VAL A 25 -13.19 27.79 14.98
CA VAL A 25 -14.31 27.65 14.03
C VAL A 25 -13.77 27.42 12.62
N ILE A 26 -12.80 28.22 12.18
CA ILE A 26 -12.17 28.05 10.86
C ILE A 26 -11.45 26.70 10.75
N LEU A 27 -10.68 26.31 11.78
CA LEU A 27 -10.02 25.01 11.83
C LEU A 27 -11.03 23.85 11.81
N GLY A 28 -12.17 24.00 12.48
CA GLY A 28 -13.25 23.00 12.47
C GLY A 28 -13.86 22.81 11.08
N ILE A 29 -14.11 23.89 10.34
CA ILE A 29 -14.63 23.82 8.96
C ILE A 29 -13.61 23.14 8.04
N ILE A 30 -12.33 23.51 8.13
CA ILE A 30 -11.26 22.89 7.33
C ILE A 30 -11.14 21.41 7.65
N ALA A 31 -11.11 21.04 8.95
CA ALA A 31 -11.01 19.65 9.38
C ALA A 31 -12.18 18.80 8.89
N ALA A 32 -13.40 19.34 8.91
CA ALA A 32 -14.60 18.63 8.45
C ALA A 32 -14.54 18.22 6.97
N ILE A 33 -13.91 19.03 6.10
CA ILE A 33 -13.76 18.72 4.67
C ILE A 33 -12.48 17.92 4.41
N ALA A 34 -11.38 18.26 5.10
CA ALA A 34 -10.08 17.65 4.86
C ALA A 34 -10.04 16.16 5.23
N VAL A 35 -10.60 15.78 6.39
CA VAL A 35 -10.56 14.39 6.89
C VAL A 35 -11.15 13.36 5.90
N PRO A 36 -12.40 13.51 5.39
CA PRO A 36 -12.95 12.53 4.45
C PRO A 36 -12.20 12.50 3.12
N SER A 37 -11.64 13.63 2.67
CA SER A 37 -10.88 13.67 1.40
C SER A 37 -9.57 12.87 1.46
N ILE A 38 -8.92 12.83 2.62
CA ILE A 38 -7.67 12.09 2.82
C ILE A 38 -7.92 10.59 2.93
N ALA A 39 -9.02 10.17 3.56
CA ALA A 39 -9.35 8.75 3.71
C ALA A 39 -9.49 8.03 2.36
N GLY A 40 -10.23 8.59 1.41
CA GLY A 40 -10.40 7.97 0.09
C GLY A 40 -9.10 7.89 -0.73
N ILE A 41 -8.19 8.86 -0.57
CA ILE A 41 -6.86 8.81 -1.22
C ILE A 41 -6.01 7.68 -0.65
N ILE A 42 -6.09 7.47 0.67
CA ILE A 42 -5.35 6.39 1.34
C ILE A 42 -5.83 5.04 0.82
N ASP A 43 -7.14 4.82 0.70
CA ASP A 43 -7.69 3.54 0.23
C ASP A 43 -7.27 3.23 -1.21
N ASN A 44 -7.32 4.23 -2.11
CA ASN A 44 -6.82 4.06 -3.48
C ASN A 44 -5.31 3.76 -3.49
N THR A 45 -4.51 4.48 -2.68
CA THR A 45 -3.06 4.23 -2.60
C THR A 45 -2.75 2.81 -2.12
N LYS A 46 -3.57 2.27 -1.21
CA LYS A 46 -3.42 0.88 -0.75
C LYS A 46 -3.76 -0.10 -1.86
N GLN A 47 -4.83 0.12 -2.60
CA GLN A 47 -5.18 -0.70 -3.75
C GLN A 47 -4.06 -0.69 -4.79
N ASP A 48 -3.57 0.49 -5.18
CA ASP A 48 -2.46 0.63 -6.14
C ASP A 48 -1.21 -0.14 -5.66
N ALA A 49 -0.94 -0.13 -4.34
CA ALA A 49 0.16 -0.88 -3.77
C ALA A 49 -0.07 -2.40 -3.80
N HIS A 50 -1.30 -2.89 -3.60
CA HIS A 50 -1.63 -4.30 -3.79
C HIS A 50 -1.43 -4.75 -5.24
N GLU A 51 -1.92 -3.95 -6.19
CA GLU A 51 -1.77 -4.22 -7.63
C GLU A 51 -0.29 -4.25 -8.03
N ALA A 52 0.51 -3.27 -7.59
CA ALA A 52 1.95 -3.24 -7.85
C ALA A 52 2.69 -4.47 -7.26
N ASN A 53 2.32 -4.90 -6.06
CA ASN A 53 2.88 -6.11 -5.44
C ASN A 53 2.50 -7.38 -6.24
N GLY A 54 1.25 -7.44 -6.72
CA GLY A 54 0.76 -8.53 -7.54
C GLY A 54 1.50 -8.62 -8.88
N ILE A 55 1.70 -7.48 -9.56
CA ILE A 55 2.49 -7.39 -10.80
C ILE A 55 3.92 -7.90 -10.57
N ALA A 56 4.59 -7.44 -9.50
CA ALA A 56 5.94 -7.89 -9.18
C ALA A 56 6.02 -9.41 -8.97
N MET A 57 5.01 -10.01 -8.32
CA MET A 57 4.93 -11.46 -8.18
C MET A 57 4.72 -12.18 -9.52
N ILE A 58 3.89 -11.64 -10.40
CA ILE A 58 3.67 -12.24 -11.72
C ILE A 58 4.96 -12.17 -12.56
N GLU A 59 5.68 -11.05 -12.52
CA GLU A 59 6.98 -10.90 -13.19
C GLU A 59 8.02 -11.90 -12.66
N ALA A 60 8.09 -12.07 -11.33
CA ALA A 60 8.94 -13.07 -10.70
C ALA A 60 8.55 -14.50 -11.13
N SER A 61 7.25 -14.79 -11.24
CA SER A 61 6.75 -16.09 -11.69
C SER A 61 7.08 -16.37 -13.16
N ARG A 62 7.00 -15.34 -14.02
CA ARG A 62 7.45 -15.43 -15.43
C ARG A 62 8.94 -15.69 -15.54
N LEU A 63 9.74 -15.05 -14.70
CA LEU A 63 11.18 -15.30 -14.63
C LEU A 63 11.47 -16.74 -14.17
N ALA A 64 10.74 -17.22 -13.16
CA ALA A 64 10.85 -18.59 -12.66
C ALA A 64 10.54 -19.61 -13.77
N LEU A 65 9.41 -19.44 -14.46
CA LEU A 65 9.03 -20.28 -15.59
C LEU A 65 10.08 -20.25 -16.71
N ALA A 66 10.58 -19.06 -17.08
CA ALA A 66 11.60 -18.90 -18.11
C ALA A 66 12.95 -19.55 -17.73
N SER A 67 13.24 -19.67 -16.43
CA SER A 67 14.42 -20.36 -15.91
C SER A 67 14.27 -21.89 -15.88
N GLY A 68 13.07 -22.42 -16.13
CA GLY A 68 12.75 -23.84 -16.02
C GLY A 68 12.55 -24.31 -14.56
N TYR A 69 12.31 -23.38 -13.63
CA TYR A 69 11.89 -23.73 -12.28
C TYR A 69 10.42 -24.16 -12.32
N GLU A 70 10.14 -25.36 -11.83
CA GLU A 70 8.78 -25.86 -11.64
C GLU A 70 8.34 -25.49 -10.22
N GLY A 71 7.21 -24.80 -10.08
CA GLY A 71 6.69 -24.34 -8.79
C GLY A 71 6.08 -25.47 -7.94
N ALA A 72 5.37 -25.09 -6.87
CA ALA A 72 4.71 -26.02 -5.96
C ALA A 72 3.78 -27.01 -6.69
N THR A 73 3.15 -26.54 -7.76
CA THR A 73 2.50 -27.38 -8.76
C THR A 73 2.90 -26.89 -10.17
N ALA A 74 2.60 -27.67 -11.21
CA ALA A 74 2.97 -27.35 -12.59
C ALA A 74 2.52 -25.94 -13.05
N ASP A 75 1.45 -25.42 -12.42
CA ASP A 75 0.81 -24.16 -12.79
C ASP A 75 0.76 -23.16 -11.62
N GLU A 76 1.48 -23.39 -10.51
CA GLU A 76 1.41 -22.52 -9.32
C GLU A 76 2.79 -22.20 -8.75
N TYR A 77 3.03 -20.92 -8.46
CA TYR A 77 4.20 -20.44 -7.73
C TYR A 77 3.76 -19.71 -6.47
N THR A 78 4.22 -20.16 -5.32
CA THR A 78 3.98 -19.48 -4.04
C THR A 78 4.97 -18.32 -3.84
N LEU A 79 4.57 -17.31 -3.09
CA LEU A 79 5.42 -16.16 -2.78
C LEU A 79 6.72 -16.58 -2.09
N GLY A 80 6.65 -17.55 -1.17
CA GLY A 80 7.82 -18.11 -0.51
C GLY A 80 8.81 -18.74 -1.50
N GLU A 81 8.33 -19.44 -2.53
CA GLU A 81 9.21 -20.02 -3.55
C GLU A 81 9.89 -18.95 -4.40
N LEU A 82 9.15 -17.91 -4.78
CA LEU A 82 9.71 -16.82 -5.58
C LEU A 82 10.83 -16.09 -4.82
N VAL A 83 10.66 -15.89 -3.51
CA VAL A 83 11.69 -15.26 -2.67
C VAL A 83 12.85 -16.22 -2.41
N ASN A 84 12.59 -17.45 -1.98
CA ASN A 84 13.64 -18.40 -1.59
C ASN A 84 14.52 -18.83 -2.77
N ASN A 85 13.97 -18.86 -3.99
CA ASN A 85 14.74 -19.17 -5.20
C ASN A 85 15.33 -17.91 -5.87
N GLY A 86 15.16 -16.73 -5.28
CA GLY A 86 15.78 -15.48 -5.74
C GLY A 86 15.14 -14.86 -6.98
N PHE A 87 13.92 -15.25 -7.33
CA PHE A 87 13.12 -14.58 -8.37
C PHE A 87 12.51 -13.27 -7.89
N LEU A 88 12.35 -13.13 -6.57
CA LEU A 88 11.91 -11.91 -5.90
C LEU A 88 12.88 -11.58 -4.76
N GLU A 89 13.25 -10.31 -4.60
CA GLU A 89 14.26 -9.89 -3.62
C GLU A 89 13.79 -10.06 -2.17
N SER A 90 12.51 -9.80 -1.90
CA SER A 90 11.92 -9.93 -0.57
C SER A 90 10.40 -10.05 -0.65
N VAL A 91 9.80 -10.58 0.41
CA VAL A 91 8.34 -10.57 0.62
C VAL A 91 7.84 -9.12 0.64
N PRO A 92 6.94 -8.72 -0.28
CA PRO A 92 6.41 -7.36 -0.29
C PRO A 92 5.63 -7.05 0.99
N SER A 93 5.58 -5.77 1.35
CA SER A 93 4.85 -5.32 2.54
C SER A 93 3.37 -5.12 2.25
N HIS A 94 2.53 -5.47 3.22
CA HIS A 94 1.09 -5.21 3.12
C HIS A 94 0.82 -3.69 3.34
N PRO A 95 -0.01 -3.03 2.52
CA PRO A 95 -0.33 -1.60 2.63
C PRO A 95 -0.95 -1.19 3.97
N ASP A 96 -1.73 -2.08 4.60
CA ASP A 96 -2.25 -1.87 5.97
C ASP A 96 -1.23 -2.16 7.08
N GLY A 97 -0.01 -2.54 6.72
CA GLY A 97 1.05 -2.99 7.62
C GLY A 97 1.09 -4.51 7.75
N GLY A 98 2.28 -5.04 8.06
CA GLY A 98 2.55 -6.48 8.09
C GLY A 98 3.08 -6.99 6.75
N SER A 99 3.03 -8.31 6.57
CA SER A 99 3.60 -9.01 5.41
C SER A 99 2.58 -9.99 4.86
N TYR A 100 2.63 -10.21 3.55
CA TYR A 100 1.87 -11.29 2.93
C TYR A 100 2.37 -12.66 3.40
N SER A 101 1.45 -13.62 3.46
CA SER A 101 1.72 -15.02 3.74
C SER A 101 2.50 -15.63 2.59
N GLU A 102 3.72 -16.10 2.87
CA GLU A 102 4.58 -16.77 1.89
C GLU A 102 3.96 -18.05 1.32
N SER A 103 3.14 -18.76 2.10
CA SER A 103 2.52 -20.02 1.69
C SER A 103 1.15 -19.86 1.06
N ASN A 104 0.38 -18.83 1.43
CA ASN A 104 -0.97 -18.63 0.92
C ASN A 104 -1.03 -17.62 -0.23
N SER A 105 0.00 -16.79 -0.39
CA SER A 105 0.10 -15.87 -1.53
C SER A 105 0.75 -16.60 -2.70
N LYS A 106 0.10 -16.57 -3.85
CA LYS A 106 0.47 -17.39 -5.00
C LYS A 106 0.11 -16.77 -6.33
N VAL A 107 0.80 -17.21 -7.37
CA VAL A 107 0.48 -16.95 -8.77
C VAL A 107 0.07 -18.26 -9.43
N GLU A 108 -1.13 -18.29 -9.99
CA GLU A 108 -1.65 -19.41 -10.79
C GLU A 108 -1.54 -19.06 -12.28
N ILE A 109 -0.99 -19.97 -13.07
CA ILE A 109 -0.83 -19.84 -14.52
C ILE A 109 -1.89 -20.67 -15.20
N THR A 110 -2.64 -20.05 -16.11
CA THR A 110 -3.52 -20.77 -17.03
C THR A 110 -2.94 -20.67 -18.42
N VAL A 111 -2.30 -21.75 -18.86
CA VAL A 111 -1.75 -21.89 -20.21
C VAL A 111 -2.89 -22.06 -21.20
N GLN A 112 -2.99 -21.14 -22.17
CA GLN A 112 -4.06 -21.19 -23.16
C GLN A 112 -3.58 -21.88 -24.43
N ALA A 113 -4.42 -22.75 -25.00
CA ALA A 113 -4.12 -23.44 -26.26
C ALA A 113 -3.99 -22.48 -27.47
N SER A 114 -4.49 -21.25 -27.35
CA SER A 114 -4.39 -20.19 -28.35
C SER A 114 -4.60 -18.83 -27.69
N GLY A 115 -3.56 -18.00 -27.66
CA GLY A 115 -3.56 -16.67 -27.01
C GLY A 115 -2.38 -16.52 -26.06
N PRO A 116 -2.18 -15.32 -25.46
CA PRO A 116 -1.21 -15.16 -24.37
C PRO A 116 -1.70 -15.88 -23.11
N ASP A 117 -0.78 -16.53 -22.39
CA ASP A 117 -1.08 -17.16 -21.10
C ASP A 117 -1.59 -16.13 -20.09
N SER A 118 -2.54 -16.57 -19.28
CA SER A 118 -3.12 -15.77 -18.19
C SER A 118 -2.46 -16.12 -16.86
N PHE A 119 -2.14 -15.10 -16.07
CA PHE A 119 -1.55 -15.23 -14.73
C PHE A 119 -2.52 -14.59 -13.75
N GLU A 120 -3.01 -15.33 -12.77
CA GLU A 120 -3.83 -14.80 -11.69
C GLU A 120 -3.00 -14.75 -10.41
N VAL A 121 -3.05 -13.63 -9.69
CA VAL A 121 -2.30 -13.46 -8.44
C VAL A 121 -3.26 -13.37 -7.26
N THR A 122 -2.93 -14.12 -6.22
CA THR A 122 -3.59 -14.05 -4.92
C THR A 122 -2.58 -13.61 -3.89
N LEU A 123 -2.84 -12.47 -3.26
CA LEU A 123 -2.12 -11.95 -2.11
C LEU A 123 -2.97 -12.18 -0.86
N ASN A 124 -2.40 -12.83 0.14
CA ASN A 124 -3.11 -13.18 1.37
C ASN A 124 -2.26 -12.77 2.58
N ASP A 125 -2.83 -12.06 3.54
CA ASP A 125 -2.15 -11.68 4.79
C ASP A 125 -2.60 -12.50 6.02
N GLY A 126 -3.50 -13.47 5.79
CA GLY A 126 -4.12 -14.32 6.82
C GLY A 126 -5.53 -13.89 7.24
N SER A 127 -5.95 -12.66 6.95
CA SER A 127 -7.29 -12.13 7.21
C SER A 127 -8.02 -11.69 5.94
N ASP A 128 -7.30 -11.00 5.05
CA ASP A 128 -7.80 -10.43 3.81
C ASP A 128 -7.18 -11.15 2.61
N ILE A 129 -8.00 -11.29 1.57
CA ILE A 129 -7.61 -11.92 0.30
C ILE A 129 -7.77 -10.87 -0.79
N PHE A 130 -6.64 -10.43 -1.33
CA PHE A 130 -6.61 -9.65 -2.55
C PHE A 130 -6.36 -10.60 -3.71
N THR A 131 -7.42 -10.91 -4.47
CA THR A 131 -7.31 -11.66 -5.71
C THR A 131 -7.40 -10.67 -6.85
N ASP A 132 -6.29 -10.49 -7.56
CA ASP A 132 -6.25 -9.60 -8.71
C ASP A 132 -6.16 -10.40 -10.00
N LYS A 133 -6.99 -9.99 -10.96
CA LYS A 133 -7.16 -10.72 -12.20
C LYS A 133 -6.18 -10.21 -13.23
N THR A 134 -5.43 -11.16 -13.78
CA THR A 134 -4.74 -11.11 -15.09
C THR A 134 -4.00 -9.83 -15.47
N VAL A 135 -2.70 -9.96 -15.77
CA VAL A 135 -1.83 -8.91 -16.35
C VAL A 135 -2.47 -8.12 -17.52
N ASN A 136 -3.42 -8.70 -18.25
CA ASN A 136 -4.14 -8.02 -19.33
C ASN A 136 -5.12 -6.94 -18.85
N ASP A 137 -5.63 -7.03 -17.62
CA ASP A 137 -6.49 -6.01 -17.00
C ASP A 137 -5.69 -4.95 -16.23
N LEU A 138 -4.41 -5.22 -15.92
CA LEU A 138 -3.53 -4.38 -15.10
C LEU A 138 -2.61 -3.45 -15.90
N GLN A 139 -2.65 -3.51 -17.24
CA GLN A 139 -1.86 -2.64 -18.12
C GLN A 139 -2.72 -1.66 -18.95
N GLN A 140 -3.98 -1.42 -18.56
CA GLN A 140 -4.84 -0.41 -19.21
C GLN A 140 -4.93 0.89 -18.44
#